data_AF-A0A1I3VHR5-F1
#
_entry.id   AF-A0A1I3VHR5-F1
#
_cell.length_a   1.000
_cell.length_b   1.000
_cell.length_c   1.000
_cell.angle_alpha   90.00
_cell.angle_beta   90.00
_cell.angle_gamma   90.00
#
_symmetry.space_group_name_H-M   'P 1'
#
loop_
_entity.id
_entity.type
_entity.pdbx_description
1 polymer ?
#
loop_
_entity_poly.entity_id
_entity_poly.type
_entity_poly.pdbx_seq_one_letter_code
_entity_poly.pdbx_strand_id
1 'polypeptide(L)' 'MKDFCMKCGSEMSPGEYTCKVCGQNDMDEYRLIRNYVRSFPNSNAIQIANATGISVSKILRYIRDGSLTVVDSHTRRGR' A
#
# COMPACT_ATOMS: atom_id res chain seq x y z
N MET A 1 28.98 -14.41 3.32
CA MET A 1 28.16 -13.73 4.35
C MET A 1 26.76 -13.60 3.77
N LYS A 2 25.75 -14.04 4.50
CA LYS A 2 24.36 -13.81 4.11
C LYS A 2 23.88 -12.60 4.88
N ASP A 3 23.39 -11.59 4.17
CA ASP A 3 22.77 -10.43 4.79
C ASP A 3 21.32 -10.75 5.13
N PHE A 4 20.84 -10.27 6.27
CA PHE A 4 19.47 -10.45 6.73
C PHE A 4 18.74 -9.12 6.73
N CYS A 5 17.48 -9.14 6.31
CA CYS A 5 16.68 -7.93 6.28
C CYS A 5 16.32 -7.48 7.71
N MET A 6 16.60 -6.22 8.06
CA MET A 6 16.21 -5.67 9.37
C MET A 6 14.69 -5.48 9.56
N LYS A 7 13.90 -5.54 8.48
CA LYS A 7 12.44 -5.40 8.56
C LYS A 7 11.71 -6.72 8.82
N CYS A 8 12.17 -7.82 8.22
CA CYS A 8 11.47 -9.11 8.28
C CYS A 8 12.36 -10.29 8.70
N GLY A 9 13.67 -10.10 8.83
CA GLY A 9 14.63 -11.15 9.18
C GLY A 9 14.95 -12.16 8.07
N SER A 10 14.41 -12.01 6.86
CA SER A 10 14.68 -12.93 5.75
C SER A 10 16.03 -12.71 5.08
N GLU A 11 16.57 -13.76 4.46
CA GLU A 11 17.82 -13.69 3.68
C GLU A 11 17.69 -12.68 2.53
N MET A 12 18.68 -11.81 2.43
CA MET A 12 18.76 -10.71 1.47
C MET A 12 19.93 -10.93 0.52
N SER A 13 19.70 -10.71 -0.77
CA SER A 13 20.77 -10.83 -1.77
C SER A 13 21.74 -9.64 -1.63
N PRO A 14 23.06 -9.85 -1.66
CA PRO A 14 24.02 -8.76 -1.64
C PRO A 14 23.82 -7.86 -2.86
N GLY A 15 23.63 -6.56 -2.64
CA GLY A 15 23.44 -5.56 -3.69
C GLY A 15 21.98 -5.14 -3.97
N GLU A 16 20.99 -5.77 -3.35
CA GLU A 16 19.60 -5.29 -3.40
C GLU A 16 19.30 -4.33 -2.24
N TYR A 17 18.45 -3.33 -2.45
CA TYR A 17 17.99 -2.42 -1.38
C TYR A 17 16.79 -2.98 -0.59
N THR A 18 16.07 -3.93 -1.18
CA THR A 18 14.84 -4.51 -0.64
C THR A 18 14.95 -6.02 -0.66
N CYS A 19 14.60 -6.66 0.45
CA CYS A 19 14.60 -8.10 0.54
C CYS A 19 13.52 -8.73 -0.37
N LYS A 20 13.75 -9.93 -0.91
CA LYS A 20 12.78 -10.61 -1.80
C LYS A 20 11.40 -10.76 -1.17
N VAL A 21 11.35 -11.09 0.12
CA VAL A 21 10.11 -11.25 0.89
C VAL A 21 9.36 -9.92 1.04
N CYS A 22 10.08 -8.86 1.38
CA CYS A 22 9.57 -7.51 1.54
C CYS A 22 8.98 -7.00 0.23
N GLY A 23 9.73 -7.18 -0.86
CA GLY A 23 9.32 -6.79 -2.20
C GLY A 23 8.12 -7.61 -2.70
N GLN A 24 8.05 -8.90 -2.40
CA GLN A 24 6.85 -9.70 -2.69
C GLN A 24 5.65 -9.20 -1.90
N ASN A 25 5.81 -8.92 -0.60
CA ASN A 25 4.72 -8.42 0.23
C ASN A 25 4.20 -7.09 -0.30
N ASP A 26 5.09 -6.16 -0.69
CA ASP A 26 4.72 -4.90 -1.32
C ASP A 26 3.90 -5.10 -2.61
N MET A 27 4.26 -6.09 -3.43
CA MET A 27 3.54 -6.41 -4.67
C MET A 27 2.15 -7.01 -4.40
N ASP A 28 2.04 -7.88 -3.40
CA ASP A 28 0.77 -8.49 -3.03
C ASP A 28 -0.16 -7.49 -2.33
N GLU A 29 0.39 -6.64 -1.47
CA GLU A 29 -0.31 -5.49 -0.88
C GLU A 29 -0.87 -4.56 -1.97
N TYR A 30 -0.07 -4.23 -2.99
CA TYR A 30 -0.52 -3.41 -4.11
C TYR A 30 -1.66 -4.08 -4.89
N ARG A 31 -1.57 -5.39 -5.14
CA ARG A 31 -2.65 -6.16 -5.79
C ARG A 31 -3.95 -6.12 -4.99
N LEU A 32 -3.87 -6.29 -3.67
CA LEU A 32 -5.03 -6.22 -2.78
C LEU A 32 -5.70 -4.86 -2.83
N ILE A 33 -4.93 -3.77 -2.69
CA ILE A 33 -5.45 -2.40 -2.79
C ILE A 33 -6.11 -2.19 -4.15
N ARG A 34 -5.43 -2.57 -5.24
CA ARG A 34 -5.92 -2.37 -6.60
C ARG A 34 -7.24 -3.11 -6.84
N ASN A 35 -7.33 -4.37 -6.41
CA ASN A 35 -8.56 -5.15 -6.53
C ASN A 35 -9.69 -4.54 -5.69
N TYR A 36 -9.38 -4.12 -4.46
CA TYR A 36 -10.36 -3.50 -3.58
C TYR A 36 -10.91 -2.19 -4.16
N VAL A 37 -10.04 -1.30 -4.67
CA VAL A 37 -10.49 -0.04 -5.29
C VAL A 37 -11.26 -0.27 -6.59
N ARG A 38 -10.96 -1.35 -7.35
CA ARG A 38 -11.77 -1.72 -8.53
C ARG A 38 -13.18 -2.18 -8.15
N SER A 39 -13.33 -2.90 -7.05
CA SER A 39 -14.64 -3.33 -6.53
C SER A 39 -15.37 -2.18 -5.81
N PHE A 40 -14.62 -1.29 -5.16
CA PHE A 40 -15.15 -0.19 -4.33
C PHE A 40 -14.44 1.14 -4.67
N PRO A 41 -14.83 1.81 -5.77
CA PRO A 41 -14.17 3.04 -6.23
C PRO A 41 -14.32 4.24 -5.28
N ASN A 42 -15.32 4.21 -4.39
CA ASN A 42 -15.61 5.30 -3.45
C ASN A 42 -15.11 5.00 -2.03
N SER A 43 -14.23 4.03 -1.86
CA SER A 43 -13.73 3.65 -0.54
C SER A 43 -12.65 4.57 0.00
N ASN A 44 -12.79 4.99 1.26
CA ASN A 44 -11.80 5.79 1.95
C ASN A 44 -10.54 4.95 2.30
N ALA A 45 -9.37 5.58 2.41
CA ALA A 45 -8.11 4.96 2.81
C ALA A 45 -8.24 4.11 4.09
N ILE A 46 -9.08 4.53 5.05
CA ILE A 46 -9.35 3.77 6.27
C ILE A 46 -10.09 2.45 5.99
N GLN A 47 -11.06 2.45 5.07
CA GLN A 47 -11.79 1.24 4.71
C GLN A 47 -10.88 0.26 3.98
N ILE A 48 -10.06 0.77 3.05
CA ILE A 48 -9.04 -0.02 2.36
C ILE A 48 -8.07 -0.63 3.38
N ALA A 49 -7.60 0.16 4.36
CA ALA A 49 -6.69 -0.32 5.40
C ALA A 49 -7.30 -1.45 6.23
N ASN A 50 -8.54 -1.31 6.66
CA ASN A 50 -9.25 -2.35 7.39
C ASN A 50 -9.50 -3.61 6.55
N ALA A 51 -9.78 -3.46 5.25
CA ALA A 51 -10.06 -4.59 4.36
C ALA A 51 -8.79 -5.33 3.92
N THR A 52 -7.69 -4.61 3.70
CA THR A 52 -6.43 -5.16 3.17
C THR A 52 -5.40 -5.46 4.25
N GLY A 53 -5.58 -4.95 5.46
CA GLY A 53 -4.61 -5.04 6.55
C GLY A 53 -3.39 -4.11 6.37
N ILE A 54 -3.41 -3.23 5.38
CA ILE A 54 -2.28 -2.34 5.06
C ILE A 54 -2.41 -1.04 5.85
N SER A 55 -1.26 -0.50 6.25
CA SER A 55 -1.23 0.78 6.96
C SER A 55 -1.83 1.93 6.13
N VAL A 56 -2.68 2.74 6.77
CA VAL A 56 -3.35 3.90 6.16
C VAL A 56 -2.33 4.84 5.51
N SER A 57 -1.17 5.05 6.15
CA SER A 57 -0.08 5.90 5.62
C SER A 57 0.40 5.44 4.24
N LYS A 58 0.51 4.13 4.03
CA LYS A 58 0.97 3.53 2.77
C LYS A 58 -0.09 3.68 1.68
N ILE A 59 -1.35 3.44 2.03
CA ILE A 59 -2.51 3.62 1.14
C ILE A 59 -2.66 5.09 0.72
N LEU A 60 -2.55 6.04 1.67
CA LEU A 60 -2.57 7.47 1.38
C LEU A 60 -1.44 7.87 0.44
N ARG A 61 -0.27 7.22 0.54
CA ARG A 61 0.83 7.44 -0.41
C ARG A 61 0.44 6.99 -1.82
N TYR A 62 -0.15 5.81 -1.98
CA TYR A 62 -0.61 5.30 -3.28
C TYR A 62 -1.72 6.14 -3.91
N ILE A 63 -2.62 6.70 -3.09
CA ILE A 63 -3.67 7.61 -3.54
C ILE A 63 -3.05 8.94 -4.00
N ARG A 64 -2.14 9.50 -3.19
CA ARG A 64 -1.48 10.78 -3.48
C ARG A 64 -0.58 10.74 -4.72
N ASP A 65 0.02 9.60 -5.01
CA ASP A 65 0.86 9.39 -6.21
C ASP A 65 0.04 9.31 -7.51
N GLY A 66 -1.29 9.49 -7.44
CA GLY A 66 -2.18 9.61 -8.61
C GLY A 66 -2.59 8.29 -9.25
N SER A 67 -2.23 7.14 -8.66
CA SER A 67 -2.59 5.81 -9.19
C SER A 67 -4.02 5.38 -8.84
N LEU A 68 -4.68 6.05 -7.89
CA LEU A 68 -6.02 5.72 -7.40
C LEU A 68 -6.84 7.00 -7.23
N THR A 69 -7.85 7.20 -8.06
CA THR A 69 -8.86 8.26 -7.86
C THR A 69 -9.85 7.80 -6.82
N VAL A 70 -9.55 8.10 -5.56
CA VAL A 70 -10.56 8.04 -4.51
C VAL A 70 -11.39 9.30 -4.64
N VAL A 71 -12.67 9.16 -4.99
CA VAL A 71 -13.59 10.30 -4.94
C VAL A 71 -13.81 10.65 -3.48
N ASP A 72 -12.99 11.57 -2.99
CA ASP A 72 -13.23 12.24 -1.74
C ASP A 72 -14.49 13.10 -1.90
N SER A 73 -15.62 12.58 -1.46
CA SER A 73 -16.85 13.35 -1.32
C SER A 73 -16.77 14.22 -0.05
N HIS A 74 -15.75 15.08 0.04
CA HIS A 74 -15.72 16.21 0.96
C HIS A 74 -15.70 17.52 0.17
N THR A 75 -16.69 17.70 -0.73
CA THR A 75 -17.20 19.05 -0.99
C THR A 75 -18.01 19.49 0.23
N ARG A 76 -17.31 20.07 1.22
CA ARG A 76 -17.88 21.14 2.03
C ARG A 76 -17.10 22.39 1.68
N ARG A 77 -17.43 22.94 0.51
CA ARG A 77 -17.35 24.39 0.29
C ARG A 77 -18.34 25.04 1.27
N GLY A 78 -17.90 26.12 1.90
CA GLY A 78 -18.68 26.93 2.84
C GLY A 78 -17.75 27.30 3.99
N ARG A 79 -17.27 28.52 4.14
CA ARG A 79 -17.77 29.83 3.69
C ARG A 79 -16.59 30.80 3.68
#